data_AF-A0A7C7KWG7-F1
#
_entry.id   AF-A0A7C7KWG7-F1
#
_cell.length_a   1.000
_cell.length_b   1.000
_cell.length_c   1.000
_cell.angle_alpha   90.00
_cell.angle_beta   90.00
_cell.angle_gamma   90.00
#
_symmetry.space_group_name_H-M   'P 1'
#
loop_
_entity.id
_entity.type
_entity.pdbx_description
1 polymer ?
#
loop_
_entity_poly.entity_id
_entity_poly.type
_entity_poly.pdbx_seq_one_letter_code
_entity_poly.pdbx_strand_id
1 'polypeptide(L)'
;MLLAWVKCARRSVGVYAYTDKSMWLGLPRPVVRQMGTDIKYLHHLGIKHYFAQSNARWWQLNLPLYYVTAKLLWNPKRNIDELLDDFYKHAFGRAATAMREYYATFENALAQSGAHFNASPKTEAPAFLTPTVMNRARIKLNEALRAARDESEAVRKRIAAVQEQFERSFNIWQIMWHYAQFIKTGDPDEFNVASRIYREQLKRYGKRSWFARYLSELNRPMSARGGIIWRGFGDAETLGGRTCWNSDETGPGDNAAGWATLRFAIKDPTKPVKLTLIVWGQSQLNQIVICSKGRGKGYAQGGIWTPIAPQKPLSGKPQWEELVYIIPPEFFERSVKWQIVGFGGGDSQIWLADARIEQLD
;
A
#
# COMPACT_ATOMS: atom_id res chain seq x y z
N MET A 1 25.53 -17.79 -6.83
CA MET A 1 25.21 -18.43 -5.53
C MET A 1 24.48 -19.77 -5.69
N LEU A 2 23.28 -19.85 -6.30
CA LEU A 2 22.54 -21.12 -6.45
C LEU A 2 23.35 -22.24 -7.12
N LEU A 3 24.03 -21.95 -8.23
CA LEU A 3 24.85 -22.94 -8.95
C LEU A 3 26.00 -23.51 -8.09
N ALA A 4 26.55 -22.71 -7.17
CA ALA A 4 27.58 -23.17 -6.25
C ALA A 4 26.99 -24.18 -5.24
N TRP A 5 25.79 -23.92 -4.72
CA TRP A 5 25.06 -24.87 -3.88
C TRP A 5 24.73 -26.17 -4.61
N VAL A 6 24.25 -26.08 -5.86
CA VAL A 6 24.00 -27.26 -6.69
C VAL A 6 25.29 -28.06 -6.92
N LYS A 7 26.44 -27.40 -7.13
CA LYS A 7 27.73 -28.08 -7.29
C LYS A 7 28.15 -28.83 -6.02
N CYS A 8 28.01 -28.22 -4.85
CA CYS A 8 28.49 -28.77 -3.58
C CYS A 8 27.52 -29.77 -2.93
N ALA A 9 26.21 -29.57 -3.10
CA ALA A 9 25.15 -30.31 -2.40
C ALA A 9 24.16 -30.98 -3.37
N ARG A 10 24.64 -31.43 -4.54
CA ARG A 10 23.90 -31.92 -5.73
C ARG A 10 22.54 -32.59 -5.50
N ARG A 11 22.37 -33.38 -4.45
CA ARG A 11 21.13 -34.13 -4.16
C ARG A 11 20.27 -33.55 -3.04
N SER A 12 20.76 -32.58 -2.28
CA SER A 12 20.12 -32.07 -1.06
C SER A 12 19.63 -30.63 -1.20
N VAL A 13 19.85 -29.98 -2.35
CA VAL A 13 19.28 -28.65 -2.61
C VAL A 13 17.78 -28.78 -2.86
N GLY A 14 17.01 -27.96 -2.15
CA GLY A 14 15.59 -27.76 -2.39
C GLY A 14 15.26 -26.28 -2.48
N VAL A 15 14.12 -25.98 -3.10
CA VAL A 15 13.62 -24.61 -3.25
C VAL A 15 12.32 -24.45 -2.48
N TYR A 16 12.22 -23.34 -1.77
CA TYR A 16 10.99 -22.85 -1.17
C TYR A 16 10.43 -21.71 -2.04
N ALA A 17 9.19 -21.85 -2.50
CA ALA A 17 8.55 -20.88 -3.38
C ALA A 17 7.27 -20.28 -2.75
N TYR A 18 6.93 -19.06 -3.15
CA TYR A 18 5.69 -18.38 -2.73
C TYR A 18 4.67 -18.38 -3.87
N THR A 19 3.87 -19.45 -3.96
CA THR A 19 2.72 -19.49 -4.89
C THR A 19 1.57 -18.62 -4.40
N ASP A 20 1.46 -18.44 -3.08
CA ASP A 20 0.61 -17.43 -2.46
C ASP A 20 1.40 -16.57 -1.48
N LYS A 21 0.92 -15.33 -1.23
CA LYS A 21 1.53 -14.44 -0.24
C LYS A 21 0.49 -13.61 0.49
N SER A 22 0.38 -13.84 1.80
CA SER A 22 -0.62 -13.20 2.66
C SER A 22 -0.60 -11.67 2.64
N MET A 23 0.59 -11.10 2.45
CA MET A 23 0.81 -9.65 2.40
C MET A 23 0.09 -8.98 1.24
N TRP A 24 -0.30 -9.72 0.19
CA TRP A 24 -1.02 -9.20 -0.96
C TRP A 24 -2.51 -9.01 -0.72
N LEU A 25 -3.02 -9.38 0.46
CA LEU A 25 -4.40 -9.13 0.88
C LEU A 25 -5.46 -9.67 -0.09
N GLY A 26 -5.10 -10.71 -0.85
CA GLY A 26 -5.95 -11.28 -1.89
C GLY A 26 -6.00 -10.43 -3.16
N LEU A 27 -5.01 -9.59 -3.46
CA LEU A 27 -4.83 -9.00 -4.79
C LEU A 27 -4.22 -10.01 -5.78
N PRO A 28 -4.52 -9.89 -7.09
CA PRO A 28 -3.92 -10.75 -8.10
C PRO A 28 -2.39 -10.74 -8.09
N ARG A 29 -1.79 -11.94 -8.07
CA ARG A 29 -0.33 -12.19 -8.20
C ARG A 29 -0.08 -13.11 -9.40
N PRO A 30 -0.08 -12.57 -10.63
CA PRO A 30 -0.07 -13.40 -11.82
C PRO A 30 1.34 -13.89 -12.15
N VAL A 31 1.70 -15.08 -11.66
CA VAL A 31 3.06 -15.65 -11.78
C VAL A 31 3.07 -17.06 -12.39
N VAL A 32 2.02 -17.43 -13.14
CA VAL A 32 1.82 -18.81 -13.61
C VAL A 32 2.93 -19.26 -14.56
N ARG A 33 3.18 -18.47 -15.61
CA ARG A 33 4.21 -18.77 -16.61
C ARG A 33 5.61 -18.59 -16.05
N GLN A 34 5.80 -17.60 -15.19
CA GLN A 34 7.07 -17.39 -14.49
C GLN A 34 7.43 -18.59 -13.62
N MET A 35 6.56 -18.99 -12.69
CA MET A 35 6.80 -20.15 -11.82
C MET A 35 6.90 -21.45 -12.62
N GLY A 36 6.12 -21.60 -13.69
CA GLY A 36 6.25 -22.74 -14.59
C GLY A 36 7.63 -22.81 -15.25
N THR A 37 8.17 -21.67 -15.67
CA THR A 37 9.53 -21.58 -16.25
C THR A 37 10.58 -21.86 -15.18
N ASP A 38 10.41 -21.32 -13.97
CA ASP A 38 11.32 -21.56 -12.84
C ASP A 38 11.39 -23.05 -12.49
N ILE A 39 10.26 -23.75 -12.40
CA ILE A 39 10.23 -25.20 -12.11
C ILE A 39 11.03 -25.98 -13.16
N LYS A 40 10.86 -25.67 -14.44
CA LYS A 40 11.61 -26.31 -15.53
C LYS A 40 13.10 -26.05 -15.44
N TYR A 41 13.47 -24.80 -15.16
CA TYR A 41 14.87 -24.40 -15.00
C TYR A 41 15.51 -25.06 -13.78
N LEU A 42 14.84 -25.09 -12.63
CA LEU A 42 15.30 -25.77 -11.43
C LEU A 42 15.50 -27.27 -11.66
N HIS A 43 14.57 -27.92 -12.36
CA HIS A 43 14.72 -29.32 -12.76
C HIS A 43 15.93 -29.52 -13.69
N HIS A 44 16.16 -28.62 -14.65
CA HIS A 44 17.34 -28.66 -15.53
C HIS A 44 18.66 -28.56 -14.74
N LEU A 45 18.69 -27.81 -13.64
CA LEU A 45 19.82 -27.74 -12.73
C LEU A 45 19.98 -28.99 -11.83
N GLY A 46 19.09 -29.97 -11.94
CA GLY A 46 19.12 -31.20 -11.14
C GLY A 46 18.49 -31.07 -9.74
N ILE A 47 17.80 -29.96 -9.46
CA ILE A 47 17.08 -29.75 -8.20
C ILE A 47 15.78 -30.55 -8.25
N LYS A 48 15.56 -31.40 -7.23
CA LYS A 48 14.42 -32.33 -7.16
C LYS A 48 13.42 -32.00 -6.06
N HIS A 49 13.81 -31.18 -5.09
CA HIS A 49 12.96 -30.84 -3.95
C HIS A 49 12.34 -29.46 -4.16
N TYR A 50 11.02 -29.42 -4.17
CA TYR A 50 10.25 -28.19 -4.30
C TYR A 50 9.19 -28.16 -3.22
N PHE A 51 9.17 -27.08 -2.45
CA PHE A 51 8.15 -26.80 -1.47
C PHE A 51 7.57 -25.42 -1.76
N ALA A 52 6.25 -25.26 -1.67
CA ALA A 52 5.61 -23.98 -1.89
C ALA A 52 4.66 -23.61 -0.77
N GLN A 53 4.68 -22.33 -0.38
CA GLN A 53 3.63 -21.76 0.44
C GLN A 53 2.38 -21.53 -0.40
N SER A 54 1.34 -22.31 -0.12
CA SER A 54 0.00 -22.13 -0.67
C SER A 54 -1.04 -22.00 0.44
N ASN A 55 -2.16 -21.36 0.16
CA ASN A 55 -3.35 -21.46 1.00
C ASN A 55 -4.63 -21.59 0.18
N ALA A 56 -5.68 -22.05 0.84
CA ALA A 56 -7.02 -22.15 0.26
C ALA A 56 -7.83 -20.84 0.39
N ARG A 57 -7.29 -19.79 1.03
CA ARG A 57 -8.04 -18.56 1.32
C ARG A 57 -8.35 -17.75 0.06
N TRP A 58 -7.43 -17.75 -0.91
CA TRP A 58 -7.56 -17.04 -2.19
C TRP A 58 -7.30 -17.96 -3.37
N TRP A 59 -7.67 -19.24 -3.24
CA TRP A 59 -7.47 -20.25 -4.26
C TRP A 59 -8.06 -19.83 -5.63
N GLN A 60 -9.14 -19.03 -5.63
CA GLN A 60 -9.78 -18.52 -6.82
C GLN A 60 -8.88 -17.63 -7.67
N LEU A 61 -7.87 -16.98 -7.09
CA LEU A 61 -6.86 -16.22 -7.84
C LEU A 61 -5.72 -17.10 -8.35
N ASN A 62 -5.40 -18.15 -7.59
CA ASN A 62 -4.22 -18.99 -7.79
C ASN A 62 -4.55 -20.32 -8.50
N LEU A 63 -5.79 -20.49 -8.97
CA LEU A 63 -6.30 -21.71 -9.56
C LEU A 63 -5.44 -22.24 -10.73
N PRO A 64 -5.17 -21.44 -11.79
CA PRO A 64 -4.30 -21.87 -12.88
C PRO A 64 -2.87 -22.13 -12.40
N LEU A 65 -2.37 -21.34 -11.45
CA LEU A 65 -1.03 -21.49 -10.89
C LEU A 65 -0.86 -22.85 -10.20
N TYR A 66 -1.81 -23.22 -9.34
CA TYR A 66 -1.78 -24.49 -8.62
C TYR A 66 -1.87 -25.68 -9.57
N TYR A 67 -2.74 -25.60 -10.60
CA TYR A 67 -2.84 -26.64 -11.62
C TYR A 67 -1.54 -26.84 -12.40
N VAL A 68 -1.00 -25.76 -12.97
CA VAL A 68 0.25 -25.80 -13.75
C VAL A 68 1.42 -26.27 -12.89
N THR A 69 1.54 -25.75 -11.66
CA THR A 69 2.58 -26.17 -10.70
C THR A 69 2.50 -27.66 -10.43
N ALA A 70 1.33 -28.19 -10.08
CA ALA A 70 1.16 -29.61 -9.80
C ALA A 70 1.53 -30.50 -11.00
N LYS A 71 1.11 -30.11 -12.21
CA LYS A 71 1.40 -30.87 -13.43
C LYS A 71 2.88 -30.84 -13.81
N LEU A 72 3.58 -29.72 -13.61
CA LEU A 72 5.01 -29.59 -13.88
C LEU A 72 5.88 -30.29 -12.84
N LEU A 73 5.46 -30.30 -11.57
CA LEU A 73 6.14 -31.08 -10.52
C LEU A 73 6.06 -32.59 -10.79
N TRP A 74 4.99 -33.06 -11.44
CA TRP A 74 4.88 -34.43 -11.94
C TRP A 74 5.68 -34.67 -13.21
N ASN A 75 5.59 -33.77 -14.19
CA ASN A 75 6.32 -33.86 -15.46
C ASN A 75 6.76 -32.47 -15.96
N PRO A 76 8.04 -32.08 -15.75
CA PRO A 76 8.53 -30.76 -16.11
C PRO A 76 8.68 -30.55 -17.63
N LYS A 77 8.54 -31.59 -18.46
CA LYS A 77 8.63 -31.47 -19.92
C LYS A 77 7.34 -30.95 -20.56
N ARG A 78 6.21 -30.91 -19.83
CA ARG A 78 4.91 -30.46 -20.35
C ARG A 78 4.94 -28.99 -20.77
N ASN A 79 4.28 -28.62 -21.86
CA ASN A 79 4.13 -27.23 -22.27
C ASN A 79 3.19 -26.48 -21.30
N ILE A 80 3.53 -25.24 -20.94
CA ILE A 80 2.77 -24.46 -19.94
C ILE A 80 1.42 -23.98 -20.52
N ASP A 81 1.41 -23.53 -21.76
CA ASP A 81 0.21 -23.04 -22.43
C ASP A 81 -0.78 -24.17 -22.70
N GLU A 82 -0.30 -25.36 -23.11
CA GLU A 82 -1.14 -26.55 -23.23
C GLU A 82 -1.80 -26.95 -21.91
N LEU A 83 -1.06 -26.86 -20.79
CA LEU A 83 -1.61 -27.11 -19.46
C LEU A 83 -2.67 -26.07 -19.07
N LEU A 84 -2.47 -24.82 -19.45
CA LEU A 84 -3.44 -23.76 -19.20
C LEU A 84 -4.72 -23.97 -20.02
N ASP A 85 -4.59 -24.29 -21.30
CA ASP A 85 -5.73 -24.53 -22.17
C ASP A 85 -6.54 -25.76 -21.71
N ASP A 86 -5.85 -26.83 -21.31
CA ASP A 86 -6.45 -28.00 -20.67
C ASP A 86 -7.18 -27.65 -19.37
N PHE A 87 -6.55 -26.84 -18.51
CA PHE A 87 -7.17 -26.36 -17.28
C PHE A 87 -8.45 -25.56 -17.56
N TYR A 88 -8.39 -24.54 -18.42
CA TYR A 88 -9.53 -23.66 -18.66
C TYR A 88 -10.71 -24.41 -19.28
N LYS A 89 -10.43 -25.32 -20.23
CA LYS A 89 -11.44 -26.16 -20.87
C LYS A 89 -12.21 -26.99 -19.84
N HIS A 90 -11.50 -27.72 -18.98
CA HIS A 90 -12.13 -28.63 -18.02
C HIS A 90 -12.67 -27.92 -16.77
N ALA A 91 -12.07 -26.81 -16.36
CA ALA A 91 -12.52 -26.07 -15.18
C ALA A 91 -13.72 -25.16 -15.47
N PHE A 92 -13.89 -24.68 -16.72
CA PHE A 92 -14.88 -23.65 -17.02
C PHE A 92 -15.77 -23.92 -18.25
N GLY A 93 -15.57 -25.02 -18.97
CA GLY A 93 -16.43 -25.39 -20.10
C GLY A 93 -16.53 -24.28 -21.15
N ARG A 94 -17.74 -23.89 -21.52
CA ARG A 94 -18.04 -22.79 -22.46
C ARG A 94 -17.47 -21.44 -22.05
N ALA A 95 -17.17 -21.24 -20.76
CA ALA A 95 -16.53 -20.01 -20.27
C ALA A 95 -14.99 -20.05 -20.33
N ALA A 96 -14.38 -21.12 -20.83
CA ALA A 96 -12.92 -21.30 -20.86
C ALA A 96 -12.17 -20.11 -21.47
N THR A 97 -12.58 -19.63 -22.65
CA THR A 97 -11.91 -18.51 -23.34
C THR A 97 -11.97 -17.22 -22.52
N ALA A 98 -13.14 -16.89 -21.97
CA ALA A 98 -13.31 -15.68 -21.17
C ALA A 98 -12.52 -15.74 -19.85
N MET A 99 -12.49 -16.92 -19.21
CA MET A 99 -11.68 -17.13 -18.00
C MET A 99 -10.18 -17.08 -18.29
N ARG A 100 -9.73 -17.63 -19.41
CA ARG A 100 -8.33 -17.52 -19.86
C ARG A 100 -7.92 -16.06 -20.01
N GLU A 101 -8.75 -15.26 -20.69
CA GLU A 101 -8.51 -13.82 -20.85
C GLU A 101 -8.57 -13.05 -19.53
N TYR A 102 -9.42 -13.45 -18.58
CA TYR A 102 -9.46 -12.86 -17.23
C TYR A 102 -8.13 -13.03 -16.49
N TYR A 103 -7.58 -14.23 -16.38
CA TYR A 103 -6.29 -14.44 -15.70
C TYR A 103 -5.12 -13.86 -16.49
N ALA A 104 -5.13 -14.00 -17.82
CA ALA A 104 -4.09 -13.45 -18.70
C ALA A 104 -4.03 -11.92 -18.65
N THR A 105 -5.15 -11.24 -18.37
CA THR A 105 -5.18 -9.77 -18.20
C THR A 105 -4.18 -9.29 -17.15
N PHE A 106 -4.08 -9.99 -16.01
CA PHE A 106 -3.15 -9.62 -14.96
C PHE A 106 -1.71 -10.00 -15.32
N GLU A 107 -1.49 -11.19 -15.86
CA GLU A 107 -0.13 -11.67 -16.20
C GLU A 107 0.51 -10.83 -17.32
N ASN A 108 -0.27 -10.51 -18.36
CA ASN A 108 0.18 -9.65 -19.45
C ASN A 108 0.47 -8.23 -18.96
N ALA A 109 -0.38 -7.69 -18.07
CA ALA A 109 -0.15 -6.37 -17.49
C ALA A 109 1.15 -6.31 -16.69
N LEU A 110 1.43 -7.33 -15.88
CA LEU A 110 2.70 -7.44 -15.16
C LEU A 110 3.87 -7.50 -16.15
N ALA A 111 3.83 -8.40 -17.12
CA ALA A 111 4.91 -8.57 -18.09
C ALA A 111 5.19 -7.29 -18.88
N GLN A 112 4.15 -6.58 -19.32
CA GLN A 112 4.27 -5.33 -20.08
C GLN A 112 4.76 -4.15 -19.22
N SER A 113 4.42 -4.13 -17.94
CA SER A 113 4.85 -3.05 -17.04
C SER A 113 6.37 -3.05 -16.78
N GLY A 114 7.04 -4.20 -16.96
CA GLY A 114 8.42 -4.40 -16.51
C GLY A 114 8.58 -4.30 -14.98
N ALA A 115 7.48 -4.21 -14.23
CA ALA A 115 7.51 -4.07 -12.79
C ALA A 115 7.95 -5.36 -12.12
N HIS A 116 8.73 -5.22 -11.05
CA HIS A 116 9.02 -6.30 -10.12
C HIS A 116 8.21 -6.09 -8.86
N PHE A 117 7.80 -7.17 -8.23
CA PHE A 117 7.07 -7.09 -6.97
C PHE A 117 7.52 -8.17 -6.00
N ASN A 118 7.40 -7.90 -4.71
CA ASN A 118 7.70 -8.85 -3.65
C ASN A 118 6.53 -8.98 -2.66
N ALA A 119 6.31 -7.99 -1.84
CA ALA A 119 5.70 -8.04 -0.51
C ALA A 119 5.07 -6.70 -0.13
N SER A 120 5.15 -5.70 -1.00
CA SER A 120 4.72 -4.33 -0.75
C SER A 120 3.65 -3.92 -1.76
N PRO A 121 2.49 -4.59 -1.81
CA PRO A 121 1.44 -4.28 -2.79
C PRO A 121 0.98 -2.81 -2.77
N LYS A 122 1.11 -2.09 -1.64
CA LYS A 122 0.80 -0.64 -1.57
C LYS A 122 1.57 0.18 -2.61
N THR A 123 2.82 -0.18 -2.86
CA THR A 123 3.71 0.51 -3.80
C THR A 123 3.84 -0.24 -5.12
N GLU A 124 3.68 -1.57 -5.10
CA GLU A 124 3.95 -2.43 -6.24
C GLU A 124 2.71 -2.69 -7.10
N ALA A 125 1.54 -2.88 -6.49
CA ALA A 125 0.32 -3.22 -7.22
C ALA A 125 -0.12 -2.11 -8.21
N PRO A 126 -0.07 -0.81 -7.86
CA PRO A 126 -0.45 0.26 -8.80
C PRO A 126 0.41 0.31 -10.07
N ALA A 127 1.60 -0.31 -10.08
CA ALA A 127 2.49 -0.30 -11.25
C ALA A 127 1.94 -1.11 -12.43
N PHE A 128 1.10 -2.12 -12.18
CA PHE A 128 0.53 -2.98 -13.23
C PHE A 128 -0.97 -3.22 -13.09
N LEU A 129 -1.54 -3.16 -11.88
CA LEU A 129 -2.99 -3.18 -11.68
C LEU A 129 -3.53 -1.76 -11.88
N THR A 130 -3.64 -1.32 -13.13
CA THR A 130 -4.24 -0.02 -13.46
C THR A 130 -5.77 -0.12 -13.57
N PRO A 131 -6.51 1.02 -13.57
CA PRO A 131 -7.95 1.00 -13.80
C PRO A 131 -8.33 0.27 -15.09
N THR A 132 -7.55 0.44 -16.16
CA THR A 132 -7.74 -0.27 -17.44
C THR A 132 -7.63 -1.78 -17.26
N VAL A 133 -6.62 -2.26 -16.54
CA VAL A 133 -6.40 -3.69 -16.28
C VAL A 133 -7.53 -4.28 -15.43
N MET A 134 -7.90 -3.60 -14.34
CA MET A 134 -8.97 -4.07 -13.47
C MET A 134 -10.34 -4.06 -14.18
N ASN A 135 -10.61 -3.06 -15.01
CA ASN A 135 -11.84 -2.99 -15.80
C ASN A 135 -11.87 -4.08 -16.89
N ARG A 136 -10.76 -4.34 -17.58
CA ARG A 136 -10.65 -5.44 -18.53
C ARG A 136 -10.92 -6.78 -17.86
N ALA A 137 -10.33 -7.03 -16.69
CA ALA A 137 -10.58 -8.25 -15.93
C ALA A 137 -12.07 -8.39 -15.57
N ARG A 138 -12.71 -7.31 -15.08
CA ARG A 138 -14.16 -7.29 -14.78
C ARG A 138 -15.01 -7.64 -16.00
N ILE A 139 -14.68 -7.08 -17.17
CA ILE A 139 -15.38 -7.37 -18.44
C ILE A 139 -15.26 -8.86 -18.79
N LYS A 140 -14.05 -9.43 -18.73
CA LYS A 140 -13.83 -10.85 -19.04
C LYS A 140 -14.50 -11.80 -18.06
N LEU A 141 -14.57 -11.43 -16.79
CA LEU A 141 -15.31 -12.20 -15.80
C LEU A 141 -16.83 -12.15 -16.03
N ASN A 142 -17.37 -11.00 -16.45
CA ASN A 142 -18.78 -10.88 -16.84
C ASN A 142 -19.10 -11.67 -18.12
N GLU A 143 -18.21 -11.70 -19.10
CA GLU A 143 -18.31 -12.59 -20.26
C GLU A 143 -18.36 -14.06 -19.84
N ALA A 144 -17.49 -14.49 -18.92
CA ALA A 144 -17.46 -15.86 -18.41
C ALA A 144 -18.77 -16.24 -17.70
N LEU A 145 -19.32 -15.36 -16.86
CA LEU A 145 -20.60 -15.57 -16.18
C LEU A 145 -21.77 -15.75 -17.16
N ARG A 146 -21.77 -14.99 -18.27
CA ARG A 146 -22.78 -15.15 -19.33
C ARG A 146 -22.63 -16.48 -20.07
N ALA A 147 -21.39 -16.84 -20.43
CA ALA A 147 -21.11 -18.10 -21.14
C ALA A 147 -21.42 -19.35 -20.30
N ALA A 148 -21.37 -19.24 -18.97
CA ALA A 148 -21.61 -20.34 -18.05
C ALA A 148 -23.08 -20.53 -17.65
N ARG A 149 -24.05 -19.79 -18.22
CA ARG A 149 -25.47 -19.89 -17.83
C ARG A 149 -26.01 -21.32 -17.94
N ASP A 150 -25.65 -22.01 -19.01
CA ASP A 150 -26.10 -23.37 -19.33
C ASP A 150 -25.05 -24.43 -18.95
N GLU A 151 -24.02 -24.05 -18.19
CA GLU A 151 -23.01 -24.97 -17.69
C GLU A 151 -23.49 -25.72 -16.44
N SER A 152 -22.78 -26.80 -16.12
CA SER A 152 -22.99 -27.54 -14.87
C SER A 152 -22.97 -26.63 -13.64
N GLU A 153 -23.72 -26.98 -12.60
CA GLU A 153 -23.73 -26.23 -11.35
C GLU A 153 -22.33 -26.06 -10.75
N ALA A 154 -21.47 -27.08 -10.88
CA ALA A 154 -20.09 -27.02 -10.41
C ALA A 154 -19.27 -25.92 -11.12
N VAL A 155 -19.41 -25.78 -12.44
CA VAL A 155 -18.75 -24.71 -13.21
C VAL A 155 -19.29 -23.34 -12.81
N ARG A 156 -20.62 -23.21 -12.71
CA ARG A 156 -21.27 -21.94 -12.29
C ARG A 156 -20.81 -21.50 -10.91
N LYS A 157 -20.78 -22.41 -9.92
CA LYS A 157 -20.27 -22.13 -8.56
C LYS A 157 -18.80 -21.72 -8.57
N ARG A 158 -17.96 -22.36 -9.40
CA ARG A 158 -16.54 -22.02 -9.52
C ARG A 158 -16.34 -20.60 -10.04
N ILE A 159 -17.06 -20.20 -11.09
CA ILE A 159 -16.95 -18.85 -11.66
C ILE A 159 -17.53 -17.81 -10.71
N ALA A 160 -18.65 -18.09 -10.04
CA ALA A 160 -19.20 -17.22 -9.00
C ALA A 160 -18.22 -16.98 -7.85
N ALA A 161 -17.48 -18.01 -7.42
CA ALA A 161 -16.44 -17.85 -6.41
C ALA A 161 -15.27 -16.96 -6.89
N VAL A 162 -14.89 -17.05 -8.18
CA VAL A 162 -13.90 -16.13 -8.77
C VAL A 162 -14.43 -14.70 -8.80
N GLN A 163 -15.71 -14.50 -9.14
CA GLN A 163 -16.36 -13.19 -9.10
C GLN A 163 -16.35 -12.58 -7.69
N GLU A 164 -16.76 -13.35 -6.68
CA GLU A 164 -16.77 -12.86 -5.30
C GLU A 164 -15.36 -12.44 -4.86
N GLN A 165 -14.35 -13.27 -5.15
CA GLN A 165 -12.97 -12.93 -4.84
C GLN A 165 -12.48 -11.72 -5.64
N PHE A 166 -12.86 -11.57 -6.91
CA PHE A 166 -12.50 -10.40 -7.71
C PHE A 166 -13.07 -9.11 -7.11
N GLU A 167 -14.36 -9.07 -6.76
CA GLU A 167 -14.97 -7.87 -6.16
C GLU A 167 -14.34 -7.53 -4.82
N ARG A 168 -14.00 -8.57 -4.04
CA ARG A 168 -13.23 -8.40 -2.81
C ARG A 168 -11.87 -7.74 -3.10
N SER A 169 -11.13 -8.27 -4.06
CA SER A 169 -9.82 -7.77 -4.49
C SER A 169 -9.91 -6.35 -5.04
N PHE A 170 -10.97 -6.03 -5.78
CA PHE A 170 -11.20 -4.73 -6.40
C PHE A 170 -11.36 -3.62 -5.36
N ASN A 171 -12.05 -3.89 -4.25
CA ASN A 171 -12.14 -2.92 -3.15
C ASN A 171 -10.79 -2.66 -2.49
N ILE A 172 -9.99 -3.72 -2.27
CA ILE A 172 -8.62 -3.58 -1.75
C ILE A 172 -7.73 -2.81 -2.72
N TRP A 173 -7.87 -3.10 -4.02
CA TRP A 173 -7.13 -2.43 -5.08
C TRP A 173 -7.46 -0.93 -5.13
N GLN A 174 -8.74 -0.55 -5.06
CA GLN A 174 -9.14 0.86 -5.04
C GLN A 174 -8.47 1.62 -3.90
N ILE A 175 -8.44 1.03 -2.69
CA ILE A 175 -7.75 1.62 -1.55
C ILE A 175 -6.28 1.90 -1.88
N MET A 176 -5.57 0.92 -2.44
CA MET A 176 -4.14 1.07 -2.80
C MET A 176 -3.93 2.03 -3.96
N TRP A 177 -4.82 2.02 -4.95
CA TRP A 177 -4.75 2.90 -6.12
C TRP A 177 -4.90 4.36 -5.71
N HIS A 178 -5.97 4.69 -4.98
CA HIS A 178 -6.24 6.04 -4.50
C HIS A 178 -5.18 6.50 -3.50
N TYR A 179 -4.72 5.63 -2.60
CA TYR A 179 -3.59 5.97 -1.72
C TYR A 179 -2.30 6.25 -2.51
N ALA A 180 -2.00 5.47 -3.55
CA ALA A 180 -0.85 5.72 -4.40
C ALA A 180 -1.00 7.01 -5.22
N GLN A 181 -2.21 7.34 -5.69
CA GLN A 181 -2.47 8.64 -6.30
C GLN A 181 -2.24 9.76 -5.29
N PHE A 182 -2.77 9.67 -4.06
CA PHE A 182 -2.48 10.64 -3.00
C PHE A 182 -0.98 10.82 -2.80
N ILE A 183 -0.19 9.74 -2.64
CA ILE A 183 1.27 9.85 -2.49
C ILE A 183 1.93 10.49 -3.72
N LYS A 184 1.40 10.25 -4.92
CA LYS A 184 1.92 10.80 -6.17
C LYS A 184 1.52 12.27 -6.37
N THR A 185 0.29 12.65 -6.06
CA THR A 185 -0.33 13.94 -6.42
C THR A 185 -0.34 14.93 -5.25
N GLY A 186 -0.44 14.44 -4.02
CA GLY A 186 -0.73 15.23 -2.83
C GLY A 186 -2.21 15.59 -2.68
N ASP A 187 -3.09 15.03 -3.51
CA ASP A 187 -4.51 15.36 -3.53
C ASP A 187 -5.26 14.75 -2.34
N PRO A 188 -5.79 15.55 -1.41
CA PRO A 188 -6.53 15.03 -0.25
C PRO A 188 -7.76 14.21 -0.63
N ASP A 189 -8.39 14.45 -1.78
CA ASP A 189 -9.60 13.72 -2.19
C ASP A 189 -9.29 12.25 -2.48
N GLU A 190 -8.14 11.97 -3.09
CA GLU A 190 -7.63 10.62 -3.30
C GLU A 190 -7.49 9.86 -1.97
N PHE A 191 -6.93 10.52 -0.94
CA PHE A 191 -6.83 9.93 0.39
C PHE A 191 -8.21 9.69 1.03
N ASN A 192 -9.12 10.64 0.89
CA ASN A 192 -10.48 10.56 1.44
C ASN A 192 -11.25 9.38 0.84
N VAL A 193 -11.12 9.16 -0.47
CA VAL A 193 -11.70 7.99 -1.16
C VAL A 193 -11.08 6.70 -0.62
N ALA A 194 -9.75 6.60 -0.55
CA ALA A 194 -9.07 5.42 -0.01
C ALA A 194 -9.53 5.10 1.43
N SER A 195 -9.61 6.12 2.28
CA SER A 195 -10.00 6.00 3.69
C SER A 195 -11.47 5.63 3.88
N ARG A 196 -12.36 6.12 3.02
CA ARG A 196 -13.79 5.73 3.03
C ARG A 196 -13.95 4.25 2.70
N ILE A 197 -13.36 3.79 1.60
CA ILE A 197 -13.44 2.39 1.17
C ILE A 197 -12.79 1.49 2.22
N TYR A 198 -11.65 1.90 2.78
CA TYR A 198 -10.98 1.17 3.86
C TYR A 198 -11.88 1.01 5.09
N ARG A 199 -12.57 2.06 5.54
CA ARG A 199 -13.51 1.98 6.67
C ARG A 199 -14.70 1.05 6.39
N GLU A 200 -15.22 1.03 5.17
CA GLU A 200 -16.25 0.08 4.75
C GLU A 200 -15.74 -1.36 4.81
N GLN A 201 -14.53 -1.62 4.29
CA GLN A 201 -13.91 -2.95 4.33
C GLN A 201 -13.54 -3.40 5.76
N LEU A 202 -13.18 -2.47 6.64
CA LEU A 202 -12.92 -2.77 8.05
C LEU A 202 -14.14 -3.37 8.76
N LYS A 203 -15.36 -2.92 8.43
CA LYS A 203 -16.60 -3.50 8.97
C LYS A 203 -16.74 -4.97 8.57
N ARG A 204 -16.28 -5.34 7.37
CA ARG A 204 -16.32 -6.71 6.85
C ARG A 204 -15.23 -7.62 7.42
N TYR A 205 -13.99 -7.12 7.54
CA TYR A 205 -12.85 -7.94 7.98
C TYR A 205 -12.60 -7.92 9.49
N GLY A 206 -13.13 -6.93 10.19
CA GLY A 206 -12.87 -6.70 11.61
C GLY A 206 -11.56 -5.97 11.88
N LYS A 207 -11.53 -5.23 13.01
CA LYS A 207 -10.40 -4.38 13.42
C LYS A 207 -9.11 -5.13 13.77
N ARG A 208 -9.20 -6.43 14.10
CA ARG A 208 -8.03 -7.29 14.41
C ARG A 208 -7.46 -8.02 13.19
N SER A 209 -8.02 -7.78 12.00
CA SER A 209 -7.58 -8.45 10.78
C SER A 209 -6.18 -8.00 10.33
N TRP A 210 -5.50 -8.87 9.59
CA TRP A 210 -4.23 -8.52 8.94
C TRP A 210 -4.38 -7.32 7.98
N PHE A 211 -5.53 -7.20 7.34
CA PHE A 211 -5.93 -6.04 6.54
C PHE A 211 -5.91 -4.74 7.37
N ALA A 212 -6.54 -4.74 8.55
CA ALA A 212 -6.60 -3.57 9.43
C ALA A 212 -5.21 -3.12 9.90
N ARG A 213 -4.32 -4.07 10.21
CA ARG A 213 -2.94 -3.76 10.63
C ARG A 213 -2.12 -3.18 9.46
N TYR A 214 -2.24 -3.77 8.28
CA TYR A 214 -1.42 -3.43 7.12
C TYR A 214 -1.75 -2.06 6.50
N LEU A 215 -2.99 -1.59 6.68
CA LEU A 215 -3.49 -0.29 6.19
C LEU A 215 -3.91 0.62 7.35
N SER A 216 -3.34 0.42 8.53
CA SER A 216 -3.70 1.13 9.75
C SER A 216 -3.51 2.64 9.64
N GLU A 217 -2.59 3.09 8.78
CA GLU A 217 -2.41 4.50 8.44
C GLU A 217 -3.72 5.13 7.95
N LEU A 218 -4.50 4.45 7.10
CA LEU A 218 -5.77 4.96 6.57
C LEU A 218 -6.89 5.04 7.62
N ASN A 219 -6.69 4.42 8.79
CA ASN A 219 -7.65 4.46 9.89
C ASN A 219 -7.40 5.59 10.87
N ARG A 220 -6.22 6.22 10.85
CA ARG A 220 -5.90 7.28 11.80
C ARG A 220 -6.64 8.54 11.35
N PRO A 221 -7.60 9.08 12.12
CA PRO A 221 -8.35 10.28 11.74
C PRO A 221 -7.47 11.46 11.34
N MET A 222 -6.23 11.46 11.84
CA MET A 222 -5.18 12.45 11.68
C MET A 222 -4.31 12.28 10.42
N SER A 223 -4.28 11.10 9.79
CA SER A 223 -3.23 10.72 8.82
C SER A 223 -3.28 11.44 7.46
N ALA A 224 -4.38 12.11 7.11
CA ALA A 224 -4.40 13.09 6.01
C ALA A 224 -5.53 14.14 6.07
N ARG A 225 -5.82 14.72 7.25
CA ARG A 225 -6.69 15.92 7.26
C ARG A 225 -6.02 17.01 6.43
N GLY A 226 -6.75 17.54 5.45
CA GLY A 226 -6.25 18.56 4.53
C GLY A 226 -5.07 18.10 3.65
N GLY A 227 -4.83 16.79 3.48
CA GLY A 227 -3.75 16.27 2.62
C GLY A 227 -2.37 16.25 3.28
N ILE A 228 -2.31 16.46 4.60
CA ILE A 228 -1.07 16.48 5.38
C ILE A 228 -0.86 15.14 6.07
N ILE A 229 0.29 14.50 5.92
CA ILE A 229 0.63 13.23 6.59
C ILE A 229 1.29 13.53 7.94
N TRP A 230 0.72 13.01 9.03
CA TRP A 230 1.18 13.23 10.40
C TRP A 230 1.93 12.01 10.92
N ARG A 231 3.06 12.23 11.60
CA ARG A 231 3.86 11.16 12.25
C ARG A 231 4.44 11.65 13.57
N GLY A 232 4.73 10.72 14.48
CA GLY A 232 5.32 11.03 15.79
C GLY A 232 4.31 11.63 16.76
N PHE A 233 3.09 11.09 16.77
CA PHE A 233 1.99 11.52 17.63
C PHE A 233 1.39 10.30 18.33
N GLY A 234 0.95 10.55 19.56
CA GLY A 234 0.29 9.59 20.43
C GLY A 234 -1.05 9.05 20.00
N ASP A 235 -1.64 8.29 20.91
CA ASP A 235 -3.04 7.90 20.83
C ASP A 235 -3.94 9.15 20.91
N ALA A 236 -5.15 9.03 20.36
CA ALA A 236 -6.12 10.11 20.39
C ALA A 236 -6.59 10.36 21.83
N GLU A 237 -6.58 11.62 22.24
CA GLU A 237 -7.09 12.05 23.55
C GLU A 237 -8.06 13.23 23.41
N THR A 238 -8.68 13.63 24.52
CA THR A 238 -9.61 14.76 24.55
C THR A 238 -9.07 15.85 25.47
N LEU A 239 -8.85 17.05 24.92
CA LEU A 239 -8.40 18.23 25.65
C LEU A 239 -9.29 19.42 25.30
N GLY A 240 -9.76 20.16 26.30
CA GLY A 240 -10.66 21.31 26.09
C GLY A 240 -11.88 20.99 25.22
N GLY A 241 -12.45 19.78 25.34
CA GLY A 241 -13.62 19.34 24.57
C GLY A 241 -13.37 18.96 23.10
N ARG A 242 -12.12 18.89 22.64
CA ARG A 242 -11.78 18.45 21.27
C ARG A 242 -10.89 17.22 21.30
N THR A 243 -11.05 16.36 20.30
CA THR A 243 -10.09 15.28 20.03
C THR A 243 -8.78 15.88 19.51
N CYS A 244 -7.67 15.47 20.10
CA CYS A 244 -6.33 15.93 19.75
C CYS A 244 -5.28 14.84 19.96
N TRP A 245 -4.04 15.15 19.58
CA TRP A 245 -2.89 14.27 19.68
C TRP A 245 -1.68 15.02 20.21
N ASN A 246 -0.93 14.38 21.10
CA ASN A 246 0.32 14.91 21.65
C ASN A 246 1.53 14.44 20.83
N SER A 247 2.52 15.32 20.64
CA SER A 247 3.82 14.98 20.02
C SER A 247 4.73 14.10 20.90
N ASP A 248 4.40 13.96 22.17
CA ASP A 248 5.18 13.22 23.16
C ASP A 248 4.26 12.32 24.02
N GLU A 249 4.45 11.00 23.90
CA GLU A 249 3.57 9.96 24.43
C GLU A 249 3.88 9.56 25.88
N THR A 250 5.04 9.92 26.42
CA THR A 250 5.54 9.38 27.69
C THR A 250 5.22 10.24 28.91
N GLY A 251 4.73 11.46 28.69
CA GLY A 251 4.42 12.42 29.74
C GLY A 251 5.67 13.14 30.28
N PRO A 252 5.51 14.23 31.05
CA PRO A 252 6.64 15.04 31.49
C PRO A 252 7.55 14.28 32.48
N GLY A 253 8.87 14.33 32.26
CA GLY A 253 9.87 13.90 33.24
C GLY A 253 10.58 12.57 32.99
N ASP A 254 10.48 11.98 31.79
CA ASP A 254 11.13 10.71 31.45
C ASP A 254 12.29 10.82 30.43
N ASN A 255 12.60 12.03 29.95
CA ASN A 255 13.64 12.34 28.95
C ASN A 255 13.46 11.63 27.59
N ALA A 256 12.29 11.06 27.28
CA ALA A 256 12.03 10.50 25.96
C ALA A 256 11.65 11.64 25.00
N ALA A 257 12.54 11.99 24.08
CA ALA A 257 12.31 13.12 23.19
C ALA A 257 11.20 12.85 22.16
N GLY A 258 10.00 13.39 22.40
CA GLY A 258 8.90 13.37 21.43
C GLY A 258 9.21 14.23 20.19
N TRP A 259 9.15 13.64 19.00
CA TRP A 259 9.37 14.34 17.73
C TRP A 259 8.25 14.06 16.74
N ALA A 260 7.49 15.11 16.42
CA ALA A 260 6.40 15.05 15.48
C ALA A 260 6.79 15.66 14.12
N THR A 261 6.19 15.14 13.05
CA THR A 261 6.33 15.72 11.71
C THR A 261 4.99 15.81 11.00
N LEU A 262 4.84 16.88 10.23
CA LEU A 262 3.79 17.05 9.24
C LEU A 262 4.43 17.07 7.85
N ARG A 263 3.87 16.29 6.93
CA ARG A 263 4.40 16.15 5.58
C ARG A 263 3.32 16.47 4.56
N PHE A 264 3.56 17.45 3.70
CA PHE A 264 2.58 17.96 2.76
C PHE A 264 3.18 18.16 1.37
N ALA A 265 2.35 18.03 0.34
CA ALA A 265 2.76 18.32 -1.02
C ALA A 265 2.58 19.82 -1.30
N ILE A 266 3.53 20.40 -2.04
CA ILE A 266 3.42 21.75 -2.57
C ILE A 266 3.04 21.68 -4.04
N LYS A 267 2.07 22.53 -4.45
CA LYS A 267 1.62 22.58 -5.86
C LYS A 267 2.56 23.44 -6.69
N ASP A 268 3.01 24.55 -6.12
CA ASP A 268 3.93 25.48 -6.75
C ASP A 268 5.09 25.80 -5.78
N PRO A 269 6.32 25.30 -6.03
CA PRO A 269 7.46 25.55 -5.16
C PRO A 269 8.02 26.98 -5.26
N THR A 270 7.46 27.83 -6.11
CA THR A 270 7.85 29.24 -6.24
C THR A 270 7.01 30.17 -5.38
N LYS A 271 5.89 29.69 -4.86
CA LYS A 271 4.94 30.44 -4.05
C LYS A 271 5.05 30.10 -2.56
N PRO A 272 4.83 31.04 -1.64
CA PRO A 272 4.88 30.74 -0.21
C PRO A 272 3.71 29.84 0.20
N VAL A 273 3.88 29.14 1.32
CA VAL A 273 2.84 28.29 1.92
C VAL A 273 2.47 28.81 3.30
N LYS A 274 1.17 28.95 3.55
CA LYS A 274 0.62 29.18 4.88
C LYS A 274 0.27 27.84 5.53
N LEU A 275 0.89 27.55 6.66
CA LEU A 275 0.56 26.42 7.52
C LEU A 275 -0.17 26.94 8.76
N THR A 276 -1.42 26.51 8.93
CA THR A 276 -2.24 26.82 10.12
C THR A 276 -2.38 25.57 10.97
N LEU A 277 -1.97 25.65 12.23
CA LEU A 277 -2.11 24.60 13.23
C LEU A 277 -3.19 24.98 14.24
N ILE A 278 -4.05 24.04 14.64
CA ILE A 278 -5.01 24.22 15.73
C ILE A 278 -4.42 23.58 17.00
N VAL A 279 -3.83 24.41 17.85
CA VAL A 279 -2.94 24.00 18.94
C VAL A 279 -3.55 24.37 20.29
N TRP A 280 -3.29 23.57 21.33
CA TRP A 280 -3.64 23.98 22.69
C TRP A 280 -2.72 25.10 23.16
N GLY A 281 -3.27 26.19 23.71
CA GLY A 281 -2.53 27.42 24.04
C GLY A 281 -1.40 27.26 25.05
N GLN A 282 -1.38 26.17 25.82
CA GLN A 282 -0.29 25.81 26.75
C GLN A 282 0.78 24.89 26.13
N SER A 283 0.69 24.59 24.83
CA SER A 283 1.68 23.76 24.14
C SER A 283 3.05 24.43 24.07
N GLN A 284 4.12 23.64 24.15
CA GLN A 284 5.51 24.12 24.06
C GLN A 284 5.96 24.27 22.60
N LEU A 285 5.24 25.05 21.80
CA LEU A 285 5.47 25.21 20.36
C LEU A 285 5.79 26.67 19.99
N ASN A 286 7.06 27.04 20.08
CA ASN A 286 7.55 28.39 19.75
C ASN A 286 7.99 28.55 18.28
N GLN A 287 8.31 27.44 17.62
CA GLN A 287 8.73 27.41 16.21
C GLN A 287 8.48 26.02 15.63
N ILE A 288 8.38 25.96 14.30
CA ILE A 288 8.55 24.72 13.54
C ILE A 288 9.90 24.75 12.84
N VAL A 289 10.38 23.59 12.39
CA VAL A 289 11.51 23.52 11.46
C VAL A 289 11.09 22.86 10.16
N ILE A 290 11.40 23.46 9.01
CA ILE A 290 11.18 22.84 7.69
C ILE A 290 12.45 22.16 7.19
N CYS A 291 12.35 20.95 6.66
CA CYS A 291 13.47 20.29 5.99
C CYS A 291 13.73 20.93 4.62
N SER A 292 14.73 21.81 4.55
CA SER A 292 15.12 22.53 3.33
C SER A 292 16.09 21.75 2.45
N LYS A 293 16.76 20.73 3.00
CA LYS A 293 17.64 19.83 2.24
C LYS A 293 17.80 18.48 2.95
N GLY A 294 18.02 17.42 2.17
CA GLY A 294 18.42 16.12 2.71
C GLY A 294 17.24 15.16 2.90
N ARG A 295 16.07 15.46 2.32
CA ARG A 295 14.91 14.57 2.19
C ARG A 295 14.38 14.04 3.51
N GLY A 296 14.37 14.87 4.54
CA GLY A 296 13.89 14.54 5.88
C GLY A 296 14.88 13.75 6.75
N LYS A 297 16.15 13.61 6.33
CA LYS A 297 17.20 13.05 7.18
C LYS A 297 17.43 13.94 8.41
N GLY A 298 17.87 13.35 9.52
CA GLY A 298 18.29 14.12 10.69
C GLY A 298 19.55 14.94 10.42
N TYR A 299 19.84 15.92 11.28
CA TYR A 299 21.02 16.80 11.16
C TYR A 299 22.33 16.02 10.97
N ALA A 300 22.57 14.99 11.79
CA ALA A 300 23.77 14.14 11.73
C ALA A 300 23.90 13.34 10.42
N GLN A 301 22.82 13.21 9.65
CA GLN A 301 22.78 12.49 8.38
C GLN A 301 22.78 13.44 7.16
N GLY A 302 23.09 14.72 7.39
CA GLY A 302 23.16 15.76 6.36
C GLY A 302 21.82 16.41 6.01
N GLY A 303 20.80 16.26 6.87
CA GLY A 303 19.57 17.03 6.77
C GLY A 303 19.76 18.47 7.22
N ILE A 304 19.20 19.42 6.46
CA ILE A 304 19.14 20.83 6.82
C ILE A 304 17.70 21.16 7.18
N TRP A 305 17.51 21.66 8.40
CA TRP A 305 16.20 22.04 8.93
C TRP A 305 16.23 23.51 9.33
N THR A 306 15.35 24.29 8.72
CA THR A 306 15.32 25.75 8.85
C THR A 306 14.18 26.14 9.79
N PRO A 307 14.45 26.89 10.88
CA PRO A 307 13.41 27.31 11.81
C PRO A 307 12.48 28.36 11.19
N ILE A 308 11.21 28.30 11.57
CA ILE A 308 10.17 29.25 11.17
C ILE A 308 9.35 29.59 12.42
N ALA A 309 9.33 30.86 12.76
CA ALA A 309 8.51 31.38 13.85
C ALA A 309 7.04 31.53 13.41
N PRO A 310 6.08 31.37 14.32
CA PRO A 310 4.69 31.68 14.03
C PRO A 310 4.50 33.20 13.90
N GLN A 311 3.46 33.63 13.19
CA GLN A 311 3.10 35.05 13.08
C GLN A 311 2.79 35.69 14.44
N LYS A 312 2.26 34.91 15.39
CA LYS A 312 1.99 35.29 16.77
C LYS A 312 2.30 34.11 17.69
N PRO A 313 2.90 34.32 18.88
CA PRO A 313 3.11 33.24 19.85
C PRO A 313 1.78 32.78 20.47
N LEU A 314 1.78 31.58 21.04
CA LEU A 314 0.66 31.08 21.82
C LEU A 314 0.46 31.92 23.10
N SER A 315 -0.79 32.02 23.56
CA SER A 315 -1.10 32.86 24.72
C SER A 315 -0.69 32.27 26.08
N GLY A 316 -0.38 30.96 26.14
CA GLY A 316 -0.15 30.24 27.40
C GLY A 316 -1.43 29.90 28.17
N LYS A 317 -2.62 30.18 27.61
CA LYS A 317 -3.91 29.91 28.26
C LYS A 317 -4.47 28.55 27.88
N PRO A 318 -5.28 27.90 28.75
CA PRO A 318 -5.90 26.61 28.48
C PRO A 318 -7.09 26.76 27.50
N GLN A 319 -6.79 27.05 26.23
CA GLN A 319 -7.76 27.23 25.16
C GLN A 319 -7.20 26.78 23.81
N TRP A 320 -8.07 26.52 22.83
CA TRP A 320 -7.64 26.18 21.46
C TRP A 320 -7.33 27.45 20.66
N GLU A 321 -6.18 27.48 20.00
CA GLU A 321 -5.67 28.65 19.25
C GLU A 321 -5.24 28.26 17.84
N GLU A 322 -5.33 29.22 16.91
CA GLU A 322 -4.76 29.07 15.57
C GLU A 322 -3.33 29.61 15.56
N LEU A 323 -2.36 28.74 15.31
CA LEU A 323 -0.95 29.10 15.18
C LEU A 323 -0.57 29.07 13.70
N VAL A 324 -0.24 30.24 13.14
CA VAL A 324 -0.03 30.43 11.69
C VAL A 324 1.45 30.64 11.38
N TYR A 325 1.96 29.89 10.40
CA TYR A 325 3.31 29.99 9.87
C TYR A 325 3.27 30.34 8.39
N ILE A 326 4.14 31.24 7.95
CA ILE A 326 4.37 31.54 6.53
C ILE A 326 5.72 30.93 6.18
N ILE A 327 5.69 29.95 5.28
CA ILE A 327 6.87 29.23 4.83
C ILE A 327 7.30 29.81 3.47
N PRO A 328 8.46 30.48 3.41
CA PRO A 328 8.94 31.07 2.18
C PRO A 328 9.40 30.03 1.13
N PRO A 329 9.27 30.34 -0.18
CA PRO A 329 9.68 29.44 -1.27
C PRO A 329 11.14 28.97 -1.21
N GLU A 330 12.03 29.82 -0.72
CA GLU A 330 13.47 29.55 -0.61
C GLU A 330 13.80 28.43 0.38
N PHE A 331 12.88 28.10 1.29
CA PHE A 331 13.08 27.03 2.27
C PHE A 331 12.58 25.66 1.79
N PHE A 332 11.96 25.58 0.62
CA PHE A 332 11.52 24.30 0.07
C PHE A 332 12.68 23.52 -0.56
N GLU A 333 12.76 22.23 -0.24
CA GLU A 333 13.62 21.33 -0.97
C GLU A 333 13.00 21.04 -2.34
N ARG A 334 13.43 21.78 -3.37
CA ARG A 334 12.89 21.68 -4.74
C ARG A 334 13.07 20.30 -5.39
N SER A 335 13.98 19.48 -4.86
CA SER A 335 14.23 18.12 -5.36
C SER A 335 13.18 17.11 -4.91
N VAL A 336 12.28 17.49 -3.99
CA VAL A 336 11.21 16.61 -3.48
C VAL A 336 9.85 17.27 -3.63
N LYS A 337 8.85 16.43 -3.88
CA LYS A 337 7.45 16.87 -3.93
C LYS A 337 6.86 17.15 -2.55
N TRP A 338 7.24 16.33 -1.57
CA TRP A 338 6.69 16.36 -0.22
C TRP A 338 7.65 17.10 0.71
N GLN A 339 7.23 18.27 1.18
CA GLN A 339 7.94 19.03 2.20
C GLN A 339 7.61 18.44 3.57
N ILE A 340 8.57 18.55 4.50
CA ILE A 340 8.42 18.02 5.86
C ILE A 340 8.69 19.17 6.82
N VAL A 341 7.75 19.43 7.71
CA VAL A 341 7.99 20.24 8.89
C VAL A 341 8.04 19.34 10.11
N GLY A 342 8.95 19.64 11.03
CA GLY A 342 9.10 18.96 12.31
C GLY A 342 8.98 19.95 13.46
N PHE A 343 8.58 19.44 14.62
CA PHE A 343 8.51 20.18 15.86
C PHE A 343 8.51 19.21 17.05
N GLY A 344 8.76 19.75 18.24
CA GLY A 344 9.04 18.98 19.45
C GLY A 344 10.55 18.88 19.73
N GLY A 345 10.94 17.85 20.45
CA GLY A 345 12.29 17.65 20.99
C GLY A 345 12.33 17.81 22.51
N GLY A 346 13.10 16.95 23.19
CA GLY A 346 13.02 16.81 24.64
C GLY A 346 11.60 16.46 25.10
N ASP A 347 11.23 16.88 26.31
CA ASP A 347 9.90 16.65 26.93
C ASP A 347 8.85 17.70 26.48
N SER A 348 8.93 18.18 25.23
CA SER A 348 8.02 19.21 24.72
C SER A 348 6.62 18.63 24.51
N GLN A 349 5.68 19.07 25.33
CA GLN A 349 4.28 18.66 25.23
C GLN A 349 3.53 19.61 24.26
N ILE A 350 3.07 19.06 23.13
CA ILE A 350 2.41 19.83 22.06
C ILE A 350 1.14 19.10 21.63
N TRP A 351 -0.02 19.70 21.92
CA TRP A 351 -1.32 19.15 21.56
C TRP A 351 -1.85 19.80 20.31
N LEU A 352 -2.08 18.97 19.29
CA LEU A 352 -2.54 19.41 17.99
C LEU A 352 -3.88 18.74 17.65
N ALA A 353 -4.91 19.54 17.32
CA ALA A 353 -6.24 19.06 16.95
C ALA A 353 -6.46 19.02 15.43
N ASP A 354 -5.80 19.91 14.69
CA ASP A 354 -5.90 19.99 13.23
C ASP A 354 -4.73 20.77 12.60
N ALA A 355 -4.54 20.59 11.29
CA ALA A 355 -3.55 21.32 10.50
C ALA A 355 -4.07 21.55 9.08
N ARG A 356 -3.79 22.73 8.52
CA ARG A 356 -4.22 23.15 7.19
C ARG A 356 -3.08 23.79 6.43
N ILE A 357 -3.00 23.52 5.14
CA ILE A 357 -2.01 24.07 4.21
C ILE A 357 -2.74 24.86 3.13
N GLU A 358 -2.28 26.07 2.87
CA GLU A 358 -2.77 26.96 1.82
C GLU A 358 -1.57 27.49 1.02
N GLN A 359 -1.60 27.31 -0.30
CA GLN A 359 -0.62 27.92 -1.19
C GLN A 359 -1.03 29.38 -1.41
N LEU A 360 -0.17 30.33 -1.04
CA LEU A 360 -0.44 31.76 -1.21
C LEU A 360 -0.09 32.19 -2.62
N ASP A 361 -0.73 33.27 -3.09
CA ASP A 361 -0.56 33.75 -4.47
C ASP A 361 0.72 34.56 -4.74
#